data_AF-A0A2P6SIU8-F1
#
_entry.id   AF-A0A2P6SIU8-F1
#
_cell.length_a   1.000
_cell.length_b   1.000
_cell.length_c   1.000
_cell.angle_alpha   90.00
_cell.angle_beta   90.00
_cell.angle_gamma   90.00
#
_symmetry.space_group_name_H-M   'P 1'
#
loop_
_entity.id
_entity.type
_entity.pdbx_description
1 polymer ?
#
loop_
_entity_poly.entity_id
_entity_poly.type
_entity_poly.pdbx_seq_one_letter_code
_entity_poly.pdbx_strand_id
1 'polypeptide(L)'
;MQNIVSANATESVLPVPFSTGSVLDKLCEWGIFGDLIEVDAGYDFNSAWSDINRAYRILKPGGVLFGHNYFTAADDRGVRRAVTLFARVYGLKIKLERQHWVIHSGY
;
A
#
# COMPACT_ATOMS: atom_id res chain seq x y z
N MET A 1 12.55 5.43 12.93
CA MET A 1 13.01 6.84 12.94
C MET A 1 14.52 7.01 12.81
N GLN A 2 15.36 6.12 13.37
CA GLN A 2 16.83 6.26 13.29
C GLN A 2 17.32 6.46 11.84
N ASN A 3 16.82 5.67 10.89
CA ASN A 3 17.22 5.79 9.48
C ASN A 3 16.87 7.17 8.88
N ILE A 4 15.76 7.79 9.27
CA ILE A 4 15.34 9.12 8.80
C ILE A 4 16.28 10.19 9.35
N VAL A 5 16.62 10.09 10.64
CA VAL A 5 17.57 11.03 11.30
C VAL A 5 18.96 10.88 10.69
N SER A 6 19.45 9.65 10.54
CA SER A 6 20.75 9.37 9.93
C SER A 6 20.84 9.80 8.47
N ALA A 7 19.72 9.80 7.74
CA ALA A 7 19.64 10.28 6.37
C ALA A 7 19.36 11.80 6.24
N ASN A 8 19.25 12.52 7.36
CA ASN A 8 18.87 13.94 7.39
C ASN A 8 17.56 14.26 6.62
N ALA A 9 16.58 13.36 6.71
CA ALA A 9 15.32 13.46 5.97
C ALA A 9 14.13 13.93 6.85
N THR A 10 14.41 14.51 8.01
CA THR A 10 13.38 14.91 8.99
C THR A 10 12.48 16.05 8.51
N GLU A 11 12.93 16.83 7.53
CA GLU A 11 12.13 17.91 6.92
C GLU A 11 11.19 17.41 5.81
N SER A 12 11.47 16.23 5.25
CA SER A 12 10.70 15.65 4.14
C SER A 12 9.87 14.43 4.55
N VAL A 13 10.09 13.89 5.76
CA VAL A 13 9.38 12.71 6.28
C VAL A 13 8.69 13.05 7.58
N LEU A 14 7.36 13.00 7.57
CA LEU A 14 6.52 13.21 8.75
C LEU A 14 6.00 11.88 9.30
N PRO A 15 6.42 11.45 10.50
CA PRO A 15 5.82 10.30 11.16
C PRO A 15 4.42 10.65 11.65
N VAL A 16 3.45 9.81 11.33
CA VAL A 16 2.05 9.99 11.75
C VAL A 16 1.71 8.87 12.75
N PRO A 17 1.65 9.15 14.07
CA PRO A 17 1.56 8.13 15.11
C PRO A 17 0.12 7.64 15.34
N PHE A 18 -0.56 7.25 14.26
CA PHE A 18 -1.93 6.73 14.28
C PHE A 18 -2.01 5.44 13.47
N SER A 19 -3.10 4.68 13.64
CA SER A 19 -3.30 3.46 12.87
C SER A 19 -3.39 3.76 11.37
N THR A 20 -2.93 2.83 10.53
CA THR A 20 -2.99 2.95 9.06
C THR A 20 -4.39 3.31 8.59
N GLY A 21 -5.42 2.63 9.11
CA GLY A 21 -6.82 2.91 8.76
C GLY A 21 -7.23 4.35 9.06
N SER A 22 -6.98 4.83 10.29
CA SER A 22 -7.35 6.20 10.69
C SER A 22 -6.60 7.26 9.87
N VAL A 23 -5.32 7.03 9.54
CA VAL A 23 -4.54 7.97 8.74
C VAL A 23 -5.06 8.01 7.31
N LEU A 24 -5.23 6.86 6.66
CA LEU A 24 -5.67 6.82 5.25
C LEU A 24 -7.07 7.40 5.07
N ASP A 25 -7.99 7.12 5.99
CA ASP A 25 -9.33 7.73 5.96
C ASP A 25 -9.24 9.25 6.15
N LYS A 26 -8.37 9.74 7.04
CA LYS A 26 -8.21 11.18 7.27
C LYS A 26 -7.52 11.92 6.13
N LEU A 27 -6.50 11.32 5.51
CA LEU A 27 -5.85 11.86 4.30
C LEU A 27 -6.85 11.96 3.15
N CYS A 28 -7.72 10.95 2.99
CA CYS A 28 -8.80 10.98 2.01
C CYS A 28 -9.76 12.14 2.26
N GLU A 29 -10.19 12.36 3.50
CA GLU A 29 -11.05 13.48 3.89
C GLU A 29 -10.40 14.85 3.63
N TRP A 30 -9.09 14.95 3.83
CA TRP A 30 -8.32 16.17 3.61
C TRP A 30 -7.92 16.41 2.14
N GLY A 31 -8.24 15.48 1.25
CA GLY A 31 -7.84 15.58 -0.16
C GLY A 31 -6.33 15.49 -0.38
N ILE A 32 -5.63 14.75 0.50
CA ILE A 32 -4.21 14.47 0.37
C ILE A 32 -4.05 13.13 -0.35
N PHE A 33 -3.40 13.17 -1.51
CA PHE A 33 -3.24 12.00 -2.39
C PHE A 33 -1.77 11.73 -2.69
N GLY A 34 -1.42 10.45 -2.78
CA GLY A 34 -0.08 9.99 -3.13
C GLY A 34 0.07 9.66 -4.61
N ASP A 35 1.22 9.99 -5.19
CA ASP A 35 1.64 9.51 -6.51
C ASP A 35 2.22 8.09 -6.43
N LEU A 36 2.82 7.74 -5.28
CA LEU A 36 3.43 6.46 -4.97
C LEU A 36 3.07 6.07 -3.53
N ILE A 37 2.48 4.88 -3.34
CA ILE A 37 2.07 4.40 -2.02
C ILE A 37 2.59 2.97 -1.82
N GLU A 38 3.39 2.80 -0.76
CA GLU A 38 3.79 1.48 -0.26
C GLU A 38 2.78 0.99 0.77
N VAL A 39 2.34 -0.26 0.65
CA VAL A 39 1.46 -0.94 1.60
C VAL A 39 2.22 -2.09 2.26
N ASP A 40 2.77 -1.83 3.43
CA ASP A 40 3.29 -2.86 4.34
C ASP A 40 2.13 -3.43 5.18
N ALA A 41 1.34 -4.29 4.55
CA ALA A 41 0.08 -4.76 5.10
C ALA A 41 0.26 -5.87 6.15
N GLY A 42 -0.76 -6.05 6.99
CA GLY A 42 -0.85 -7.23 7.86
C GLY A 42 -0.79 -8.55 7.06
N TYR A 43 -0.28 -9.62 7.69
CA TYR A 43 -0.07 -10.90 7.02
C TYR A 43 -1.35 -11.67 6.70
N ASP A 44 -2.47 -11.36 7.36
CA ASP A 44 -3.77 -11.99 7.11
C ASP A 44 -4.56 -11.27 6.00
N PHE A 45 -5.46 -12.01 5.36
CA PHE A 45 -6.26 -11.50 4.25
C PHE A 45 -7.07 -10.25 4.60
N ASN A 46 -7.72 -10.21 5.77
CA ASN A 46 -8.65 -9.12 6.08
C ASN A 46 -7.91 -7.81 6.31
N SER A 47 -6.81 -7.85 7.06
CA SER A 47 -5.96 -6.68 7.26
C SER A 47 -5.38 -6.19 5.93
N ALA A 48 -4.77 -7.10 5.14
CA ALA A 48 -4.20 -6.74 3.84
C ALA A 48 -5.25 -6.16 2.88
N TRP A 49 -6.42 -6.78 2.79
CA TRP A 49 -7.53 -6.30 1.98
C TRP A 49 -7.96 -4.89 2.40
N SER A 50 -8.09 -4.65 3.71
CA SER A 50 -8.50 -3.37 4.25
C SER A 50 -7.49 -2.25 3.93
N ASP A 51 -6.21 -2.52 4.12
CA ASP A 51 -5.14 -1.55 3.87
C ASP A 51 -5.00 -1.22 2.38
N ILE A 52 -5.01 -2.22 1.50
CA ILE A 52 -4.93 -2.03 0.05
C ILE A 52 -6.09 -1.16 -0.46
N ASN A 53 -7.34 -1.45 -0.02
CA ASN A 53 -8.50 -0.66 -0.46
C ASN A 53 -8.45 0.79 0.05
N ARG A 54 -8.02 1.02 1.29
CA ARG A 54 -7.88 2.38 1.82
C ARG A 54 -6.75 3.15 1.12
N ALA A 55 -5.62 2.49 0.87
CA ALA A 55 -4.49 3.10 0.18
C ALA A 55 -4.85 3.49 -1.26
N TYR A 56 -5.57 2.62 -1.98
CA TYR A 56 -6.02 2.90 -3.34
C TYR A 56 -6.97 4.11 -3.44
N ARG A 57 -7.82 4.34 -2.42
CA ARG A 57 -8.72 5.52 -2.37
C ARG A 57 -7.97 6.85 -2.37
N ILE A 58 -6.73 6.87 -1.86
CA ILE A 58 -5.89 8.08 -1.83
C ILE A 58 -4.76 8.05 -2.87
N LEU A 59 -4.78 7.07 -3.79
CA LEU A 59 -3.82 7.02 -4.89
C LEU A 59 -4.32 7.91 -6.03
N LYS A 60 -3.45 8.78 -6.54
CA LYS A 60 -3.78 9.59 -7.71
C LYS A 60 -3.99 8.71 -8.96
N PRO A 61 -4.80 9.17 -9.94
CA PRO A 61 -4.84 8.55 -11.26
C PRO A 61 -3.44 8.49 -11.89
N GLY A 62 -3.05 7.31 -12.38
CA GLY A 62 -1.70 7.08 -12.93
C GLY A 62 -0.61 6.81 -11.87
N GLY A 63 -0.96 6.83 -10.59
CA GLY A 63 -0.06 6.49 -9.49
C GLY A 63 0.28 5.01 -9.40
N VAL A 64 1.20 4.69 -8.49
CA VAL A 64 1.67 3.32 -8.25
C VAL A 64 1.36 2.89 -6.81
N LEU A 65 0.69 1.74 -6.70
CA LEU A 65 0.52 1.03 -5.44
C LEU A 65 1.47 -0.18 -5.43
N PHE A 66 2.25 -0.33 -4.38
CA PHE A 66 3.15 -1.48 -4.25
C PHE A 66 3.27 -1.92 -2.81
N GLY A 67 3.80 -3.12 -2.61
CA GLY A 67 4.07 -3.67 -1.29
C GLY A 67 4.80 -4.99 -1.42
N HIS A 68 5.04 -5.68 -0.30
CA HIS A 68 5.82 -6.92 -0.27
C HIS A 68 4.95 -8.12 0.18
N ASN A 69 5.57 -9.23 0.57
CA ASN A 69 4.90 -10.43 1.10
C ASN A 69 3.93 -11.15 0.14
N TYR A 70 4.07 -10.97 -1.18
CA TYR A 70 3.24 -11.69 -2.16
C TYR A 70 3.47 -13.21 -2.12
N PHE A 71 4.72 -13.63 -1.90
CA PHE A 71 5.10 -15.04 -1.78
C PHE A 71 5.57 -15.32 -0.35
N THR A 72 4.65 -15.69 0.52
CA THR A 72 4.94 -16.10 1.91
C THR A 72 4.44 -17.52 2.18
N ALA A 73 4.80 -18.09 3.33
CA ALA A 73 4.29 -19.39 3.78
C ALA A 73 2.76 -19.42 3.98
N ALA A 74 2.11 -18.25 4.10
CA ALA A 74 0.65 -18.16 4.12
C ALA A 74 0.03 -18.48 2.75
N ASP A 75 0.82 -18.43 1.68
CA ASP A 75 0.43 -18.66 0.28
C ASP A 75 -0.82 -17.84 -0.09
N ASP A 76 -1.87 -18.47 -0.64
CA ASP A 76 -3.10 -17.81 -1.07
C ASP A 76 -4.11 -17.54 0.07
N ARG A 77 -3.61 -17.34 1.30
CA ARG A 77 -4.47 -17.03 2.47
C ARG A 77 -4.25 -15.64 3.06
N GLY A 78 -3.21 -14.94 2.65
CA GLY A 78 -2.82 -13.62 3.17
C GLY A 78 -2.77 -12.56 2.08
N VAL A 79 -1.67 -11.81 2.07
CA VAL A 79 -1.39 -10.72 1.13
C VAL A 79 -1.60 -11.14 -0.33
N ARG A 80 -1.09 -12.31 -0.75
CA ARG A 80 -1.26 -12.83 -2.13
C ARG A 80 -2.72 -12.80 -2.58
N ARG A 81 -3.61 -13.34 -1.76
CA ARG A 81 -5.05 -13.43 -2.05
C ARG A 81 -5.68 -12.05 -2.08
N ALA A 82 -5.34 -11.19 -1.13
CA ALA A 82 -5.86 -9.82 -1.07
C ALA A 82 -5.47 -9.02 -2.33
N VAL A 83 -4.19 -9.02 -2.70
CA VAL A 83 -3.67 -8.33 -3.89
C VAL A 83 -4.28 -8.91 -5.18
N THR A 84 -4.32 -10.24 -5.30
CA THR A 84 -4.89 -10.93 -6.48
C THR A 84 -6.37 -10.62 -6.65
N LEU A 85 -7.16 -10.70 -5.58
CA LEU A 85 -8.57 -10.38 -5.61
C LEU A 85 -8.79 -8.89 -5.93
N PHE A 86 -8.01 -8.01 -5.33
CA PHE A 86 -8.12 -6.56 -5.54
C PHE A 86 -7.87 -6.23 -7.02
N ALA A 87 -6.75 -6.70 -7.57
CA ALA A 87 -6.44 -6.49 -8.98
C ALA A 87 -7.54 -7.02 -9.91
N ARG A 88 -8.11 -8.20 -9.61
CA ARG A 88 -9.23 -8.75 -10.37
C ARG A 88 -10.49 -7.88 -10.30
N VAL A 89 -10.85 -7.38 -9.11
CA VAL A 89 -12.04 -6.54 -8.91
C VAL A 89 -11.94 -5.22 -9.68
N TYR A 90 -10.75 -4.60 -9.69
CA TYR A 90 -10.53 -3.31 -10.36
C TYR A 90 -10.00 -3.43 -11.80
N GLY A 91 -9.87 -4.63 -12.34
CA GLY A 91 -9.35 -4.85 -13.70
C GLY A 91 -7.88 -4.47 -13.88
N LEU A 92 -7.10 -4.47 -12.80
CA LEU A 92 -5.70 -4.05 -12.77
C LEU A 92 -4.76 -5.24 -12.99
N LYS A 93 -3.54 -4.96 -13.47
CA LYS A 93 -2.48 -5.96 -13.62
C LYS A 93 -1.51 -5.88 -12.45
N ILE A 94 -1.12 -7.04 -11.93
CA ILE A 94 -0.06 -7.16 -10.93
C ILE A 94 1.24 -7.44 -11.66
N LYS A 95 2.24 -6.62 -11.39
CA LYS A 95 3.63 -6.88 -11.77
C LYS A 95 4.40 -7.32 -10.53
N LEU A 96 5.16 -8.40 -10.66
CA LEU A 96 6.01 -8.89 -9.58
C LEU A 96 7.45 -8.47 -9.85
N GLU A 97 8.00 -7.63 -8.98
CA GLU A 97 9.36 -7.11 -9.08
C GLU A 97 10.16 -7.48 -7.82
N ARG A 98 11.07 -8.44 -7.97
CA ARG A 98 11.85 -8.99 -6.85
C ARG A 98 10.93 -9.49 -5.73
N GLN A 99 10.90 -8.80 -4.60
CA GLN A 99 10.08 -9.12 -3.42
C GLN A 99 8.78 -8.30 -3.37
N HIS A 100 8.54 -7.43 -4.35
CA HIS A 100 7.39 -6.53 -4.36
C HIS A 100 6.34 -6.96 -5.38
N TRP A 101 5.07 -6.78 -5.02
CA TRP A 101 3.98 -6.67 -5.97
C TRP A 101 3.75 -5.19 -6.29
N VAL A 102 3.43 -4.89 -7.55
CA VAL A 102 3.28 -3.54 -8.07
C VAL A 102 2.02 -3.48 -8.92
N ILE A 103 1.20 -2.44 -8.71
CA ILE A 103 0.01 -2.13 -9.48
C ILE A 103 0.09 -0.67 -9.94
N HIS A 104 -0.06 -0.45 -11.24
CA HIS A 104 -0.18 0.88 -11.82
C HIS A 104 -1.68 1.22 -11.98
N SER A 105 -2.12 2.36 -11.45
CA SER A 105 -3.52 2.81 -11.53
C SER A 105 -3.88 3.55 -12.83
N GLY A 106 -2.96 3.58 -13.80
CA GLY A 106 -3.21 4.13 -15.12
C GLY A 106 -2.58 3.28 -16.21
N TYR A 107 -3.44 2.80 -17.11
CA TYR A 107 -3.15 2.49 -18.51
C TYR A 107 -4.35 2.94 -19.34
#